data_AF-E3KNM8-F1
#
_entry.id   AF-E3KNM8-F1
#
_cell.length_a   1.000
_cell.length_b   1.000
_cell.length_c   1.000
_cell.angle_alpha   90.00
_cell.angle_beta   90.00
_cell.angle_gamma   90.00
#
_symmetry.space_group_name_H-M   'P 1'
#
loop_
_entity.id
_entity.type
_entity.pdbx_description
1 polymer ?
#
loop_
_entity_poly.entity_id
_entity_poly.type
_entity_poly.pdbx_seq_one_letter_code
_entity_poly.pdbx_strand_id
1 'polypeptide(L)'
;MATAQVEIAAQSKRQNDIYLSQIETMKTMANAAIMNKDISGLDDVTQEFYKLQREQIMLQLRERSKANAVEQAKQAEVERARSATSATILTQGSTCSQASGSTQTQSTTSSISQAGTRTPTQATTSTTSIDIA
;
A
#
# COMPACT_ATOMS: atom_id res chain seq x y z
N MET A 1 -35.65 -19.60 3.75
CA MET A 1 -35.98 -18.28 3.15
C MET A 1 -35.10 -17.15 3.71
N ALA A 2 -34.87 -17.05 5.03
CA ALA A 2 -33.99 -16.02 5.61
C ALA A 2 -32.53 -16.08 5.09
N THR A 3 -31.97 -17.28 4.91
CA THR A 3 -30.61 -17.47 4.37
C THR A 3 -30.47 -16.99 2.93
N ALA A 4 -31.45 -17.28 2.07
CA ALA A 4 -31.47 -16.83 0.69
C ALA A 4 -31.49 -15.29 0.57
N GLN A 5 -32.23 -14.59 1.42
CA GLN A 5 -32.25 -13.12 1.43
C GLN A 5 -30.91 -12.52 1.87
N VAL A 6 -30.26 -13.12 2.86
CA VAL A 6 -28.91 -12.71 3.30
C VAL A 6 -27.88 -12.93 2.20
N GLU A 7 -27.95 -14.06 1.50
CA GLU A 7 -27.06 -14.36 0.37
C GLU A 7 -27.25 -13.38 -0.79
N ILE A 8 -28.50 -13.06 -1.14
CA ILE A 8 -28.83 -12.06 -2.17
C ILE A 8 -28.30 -10.67 -1.77
N ALA A 9 -28.49 -10.27 -0.51
CA ALA A 9 -27.98 -8.99 -0.02
C ALA A 9 -26.44 -8.94 -0.04
N ALA A 10 -25.77 -10.02 0.36
CA ALA A 10 -24.31 -10.13 0.33
C ALA A 10 -23.77 -10.08 -1.11
N GLN A 11 -24.45 -10.74 -2.05
CA GLN A 11 -24.09 -10.71 -3.46
C GLN A 11 -24.29 -9.32 -4.07
N SER A 12 -25.40 -8.64 -3.75
CA SER A 12 -25.66 -7.27 -4.17
C SER A 12 -24.60 -6.31 -3.66
N LYS A 13 -24.22 -6.41 -2.38
CA LYS A 13 -23.12 -5.62 -1.80
C LYS A 13 -21.81 -5.85 -2.57
N ARG A 14 -21.44 -7.10 -2.81
CA ARG A 14 -20.21 -7.42 -3.57
C ARG A 14 -20.24 -6.82 -4.97
N GLN A 15 -21.37 -6.88 -5.67
CA GLN A 15 -21.49 -6.27 -7.00
C GLN A 15 -21.33 -4.75 -6.94
N ASN A 16 -21.92 -4.10 -5.93
CA ASN A 16 -21.75 -2.66 -5.72
C ASN A 16 -20.28 -2.31 -5.44
N ASP A 17 -19.60 -3.07 -4.59
CA ASP A 17 -18.18 -2.88 -4.31
C ASP A 17 -17.30 -3.00 -5.57
N ILE A 18 -17.59 -3.98 -6.44
CA ILE A 18 -16.92 -4.15 -7.74
C ILE A 18 -17.16 -2.94 -8.64
N TYR A 19 -18.40 -2.48 -8.73
CA TYR A 19 -18.77 -1.34 -9.56
C TYR A 19 -18.06 -0.05 -9.10
N LEU A 20 -18.01 0.19 -7.78
CA LEU A 20 -17.29 1.32 -7.22
C LEU A 20 -15.79 1.24 -7.50
N SER A 21 -15.19 0.04 -7.40
CA SER A 21 -13.78 -0.18 -7.76
C SER A 21 -13.49 0.11 -9.23
N GLN A 22 -14.40 -0.28 -10.13
CA GLN A 22 -14.28 0.01 -11.56
C GLN A 22 -14.34 1.51 -11.84
N ILE A 23 -15.26 2.24 -11.19
CA ILE A 23 -15.35 3.70 -11.33
C ILE A 23 -14.04 4.36 -10.91
N GLU A 24 -13.49 4.01 -9.75
CA GLU A 24 -12.23 4.62 -9.28
C GLU A 24 -11.05 4.28 -10.19
N THR A 25 -11.04 3.08 -10.77
CA THR A 25 -10.03 2.69 -11.77
C THR A 25 -10.15 3.55 -13.02
N MET A 26 -11.36 3.72 -13.56
CA MET A 26 -11.61 4.57 -14.72
C MET A 26 -11.23 6.03 -14.46
N LYS A 27 -11.56 6.55 -13.28
CA LYS A 27 -11.18 7.90 -12.86
C LYS A 27 -9.66 8.07 -12.80
N THR A 28 -8.97 7.08 -12.27
CA THR A 28 -7.50 7.07 -12.21
C THR A 28 -6.89 7.08 -13.62
N MET A 29 -7.41 6.27 -14.53
CA MET A 29 -6.96 6.24 -15.92
C MET A 29 -7.22 7.56 -16.64
N ALA A 30 -8.39 8.17 -16.45
CA ALA A 30 -8.71 9.47 -17.04
C ALA A 30 -7.76 10.56 -16.52
N ASN A 31 -7.51 10.59 -15.21
CA ASN A 31 -6.57 11.53 -14.60
C ASN A 31 -5.16 11.35 -15.16
N ALA A 32 -4.69 10.10 -15.30
CA ALA A 32 -3.39 9.82 -15.91
C ALA A 32 -3.33 10.28 -17.37
N ALA A 33 -4.39 10.09 -18.15
CA ALA A 33 -4.46 10.56 -19.53
C ALA A 33 -4.36 12.10 -19.61
N ILE A 34 -5.04 12.82 -18.72
CA ILE A 34 -4.96 14.29 -18.60
C ILE A 34 -3.55 14.74 -18.22
N MET A 35 -2.93 14.08 -17.22
CA MET A 35 -1.58 14.40 -16.77
C MET A 35 -0.52 14.15 -17.83
N ASN A 36 -0.68 13.10 -18.64
CA ASN A 36 0.29 12.69 -19.66
C ASN A 36 0.04 13.30 -21.04
N LYS A 37 -1.04 14.06 -21.23
CA LYS A 37 -1.36 14.72 -22.49
C LYS A 37 -0.19 15.61 -22.95
N ASP A 38 0.27 15.50 -24.18
CA ASP A 38 1.11 16.56 -24.74
C ASP A 38 0.24 17.79 -25.02
N ILE A 39 0.60 18.91 -24.41
CA ILE A 39 -0.10 20.20 -24.54
C ILE A 39 0.67 21.18 -25.42
N SER A 40 1.79 20.74 -26.00
CA SER A 40 2.57 21.50 -26.96
C SER A 40 1.81 21.57 -28.28
N GLY A 41 1.67 22.76 -28.84
CA GLY A 41 0.93 22.95 -30.11
C GLY A 41 -0.60 22.96 -29.99
N LEU A 42 -1.14 22.94 -28.77
CA LEU A 42 -2.55 23.28 -28.53
C LEU A 42 -2.72 24.81 -28.53
N ASP A 43 -3.93 25.28 -28.77
CA ASP A 43 -4.28 26.68 -28.55
C ASP A 43 -4.19 27.06 -27.07
N ASP A 44 -4.00 28.34 -26.78
CA ASP A 44 -3.76 28.83 -25.44
C ASP A 44 -4.88 28.47 -24.46
N VAL A 45 -6.14 28.49 -24.91
CA VAL A 45 -7.31 28.21 -24.07
C VAL A 45 -7.34 26.73 -23.70
N THR A 46 -7.16 25.84 -24.67
CA THR A 46 -7.10 24.40 -24.40
C THR A 46 -5.88 24.05 -23.55
N GLN A 47 -4.74 24.71 -23.77
CA GLN A 47 -3.55 24.52 -22.96
C GLN A 47 -3.80 24.90 -21.49
N GLU A 48 -4.43 26.05 -21.26
CA GLU A 48 -4.81 26.51 -19.92
C GLU A 48 -5.80 25.55 -19.25
N PHE A 49 -6.79 25.05 -19.99
CA PHE A 49 -7.72 24.04 -19.49
C PHE A 49 -6.99 22.79 -18.96
N TYR A 50 -6.05 22.22 -19.72
CA TYR A 50 -5.29 21.06 -19.25
C TYR A 50 -4.38 21.38 -18.07
N LYS A 51 -3.80 22.59 -18.01
CA LYS A 51 -3.00 23.03 -16.85
C LYS A 51 -3.87 23.06 -15.58
N LEU A 52 -5.06 23.67 -15.64
CA LEU A 52 -5.99 23.73 -14.52
C LEU A 52 -6.46 22.35 -14.08
N GLN A 53 -6.78 21.45 -15.02
CA GLN A 53 -7.17 20.09 -14.66
C GLN A 53 -6.03 19.33 -13.96
N ARG A 54 -4.78 19.48 -14.41
CA ARG A 54 -3.62 18.85 -13.75
C ARG A 54 -3.42 19.34 -12.33
N GLU A 55 -3.56 20.64 -12.11
CA GLU A 55 -3.46 21.22 -10.78
C GLU A 55 -4.53 20.64 -9.85
N GLN A 56 -5.78 20.57 -10.33
CA GLN A 56 -6.87 19.99 -9.56
C GLN A 56 -6.64 18.51 -9.23
N ILE A 57 -6.16 17.71 -10.19
CA ILE A 57 -5.80 16.31 -9.97
C ILE A 57 -4.72 16.19 -8.88
N MET A 58 -3.67 17.02 -8.95
CA MET A 58 -2.59 17.01 -7.96
C MET A 58 -3.07 17.38 -6.56
N LEU A 59 -3.98 18.35 -6.44
CA LEU A 59 -4.59 18.70 -5.15
C LEU A 59 -5.39 17.53 -4.58
N GLN A 60 -6.24 16.90 -5.39
CA GLN A 60 -7.00 15.71 -4.97
C GLN A 60 -6.09 14.56 -4.53
N LEU A 61 -4.98 14.33 -5.23
CA LEU A 61 -4.02 13.28 -4.85
C LEU A 61 -3.34 13.58 -3.51
N ARG A 62 -2.97 14.85 -3.26
CA ARG A 62 -2.42 15.27 -1.96
C ARG A 62 -3.43 15.07 -0.83
N GLU A 63 -4.69 15.43 -1.05
CA GLU A 63 -5.75 15.24 -0.04
C GLU A 63 -5.98 13.77 0.28
N ARG A 64 -6.10 12.91 -0.74
CA ARG A 64 -6.22 11.46 -0.55
C ARG A 64 -5.01 10.89 0.19
N SER A 65 -3.80 11.34 -0.14
CA SER A 65 -2.59 10.91 0.57
C SER A 65 -2.63 11.27 2.05
N LYS A 66 -3.12 12.46 2.41
CA LYS A 66 -3.27 12.88 3.81
C LYS A 66 -4.32 12.04 4.53
N ALA A 67 -5.47 11.81 3.90
CA ALA A 67 -6.53 10.97 4.46
C ALA A 67 -6.03 9.55 4.75
N ASN A 68 -5.30 8.95 3.81
CA ASN A 68 -4.73 7.62 3.97
C ASN A 68 -3.68 7.57 5.11
N ALA A 69 -2.86 8.61 5.25
CA ALA A 69 -1.89 8.68 6.34
C ALA A 69 -2.56 8.75 7.72
N VAL A 70 -3.67 9.50 7.83
CA VAL A 70 -4.46 9.60 9.08
C VAL A 70 -5.11 8.26 9.42
N GLU A 71 -5.70 7.57 8.44
CA GLU A 71 -6.30 6.25 8.68
C GLU A 71 -5.26 5.20 9.06
N GLN A 72 -4.08 5.21 8.45
CA GLN A 72 -2.98 4.34 8.86
C GLN A 72 -2.51 4.64 10.30
N ALA A 73 -2.46 5.90 10.70
CA ALA A 73 -2.11 6.27 12.07
C ALA A 73 -3.15 5.76 13.09
N LYS A 74 -4.44 5.88 12.79
CA LYS A 74 -5.51 5.33 13.64
C LYS A 74 -5.46 3.81 13.74
N GLN A 75 -5.21 3.11 12.63
CA GLN A 75 -5.09 1.66 12.62
C GLN A 75 -3.88 1.19 13.45
N ALA A 76 -2.75 1.88 13.34
CA ALA A 76 -1.57 1.61 14.16
C ALA A 76 -1.83 1.83 15.66
N GLU A 77 -2.63 2.83 16.03
CA GLU A 77 -3.00 3.09 17.42
C GLU A 77 -3.92 2.00 18.00
N VAL A 78 -4.92 1.53 17.23
CA VAL A 78 -5.78 0.40 17.61
C VAL A 78 -4.97 -0.89 17.77
N GLU A 79 -3.99 -1.12 16.91
CA GLU A 79 -3.12 -2.29 16.97
C GLU A 79 -2.13 -2.23 18.16
N ARG A 80 -1.66 -1.03 18.49
CA ARG A 80 -0.86 -0.79 19.71
C ARG A 80 -1.68 -0.97 20.99
N ALA A 81 -2.94 -0.56 21.00
CA ALA A 81 -3.87 -0.81 22.11
C ALA A 81 -4.21 -2.30 22.26
N ARG A 82 -4.39 -3.04 21.15
CA ARG A 82 -4.59 -4.50 21.18
C ARG A 82 -3.35 -5.27 21.67
N SER A 83 -2.14 -4.84 21.29
CA SER A 83 -0.89 -5.42 21.80
C SER A 83 -0.67 -5.12 23.28
N ALA A 84 -0.98 -3.91 23.75
CA ALA A 84 -0.90 -3.56 25.18
C ALA A 84 -1.89 -4.36 26.04
N THR A 85 -3.09 -4.65 25.52
CA THR A 85 -4.08 -5.49 26.23
C THR A 85 -3.64 -6.95 26.33
N SER A 86 -2.93 -7.46 25.32
CA SER A 86 -2.35 -8.83 25.34
C SER A 86 -1.16 -8.96 26.30
N ALA A 87 -0.40 -7.89 26.53
CA ALA A 87 0.71 -7.88 27.48
C ALA A 87 0.27 -7.89 28.96
N THR A 88 -0.92 -7.36 29.28
CA THR A 88 -1.43 -7.32 30.67
C THR A 88 -1.94 -8.67 31.17
N ILE A 89 -2.35 -9.59 30.27
CA ILE A 89 -2.90 -10.90 30.65
C ILE A 89 -1.79 -11.90 31.05
N LEU A 90 -0.54 -11.71 30.61
CA LEU A 90 0.57 -12.62 30.93
C LEU A 90 1.29 -12.32 32.26
N THR A 91 1.01 -11.19 32.91
CA THR A 91 1.66 -10.79 34.18
C THR A 91 0.87 -11.18 35.44
N GLN A 92 -0.38 -11.66 35.32
CA GLN A 92 -1.16 -12.18 36.45
C GLN A 92 -0.97 -13.69 36.69
N GLY A 93 0.13 -14.27 36.23
CA GLY A 93 0.41 -15.71 36.33
C GLY A 93 1.79 -16.08 36.86
N SER A 94 2.50 -15.19 37.56
CA SER A 94 3.78 -15.56 38.19
C SER A 94 3.82 -15.12 39.64
N THR A 95 3.53 -16.11 40.48
CA THR A 95 3.68 -16.13 41.92
C THR A 95 5.09 -15.70 42.34
N CYS A 96 5.12 -15.00 43.47
CA CYS A 96 6.29 -14.74 44.28
C CYS A 96 7.15 -16.01 44.49
N SER A 97 8.45 -15.89 44.23
CA SER A 97 9.50 -16.60 44.97
C SER A 97 10.81 -15.89 44.72
N GLN A 98 11.33 -15.26 45.78
CA GLN A 98 12.71 -14.81 45.84
C GLN A 98 13.62 -16.03 45.87
N ALA A 99 14.64 -16.05 45.01
CA ALA A 99 15.89 -16.74 45.30
C ALA A 99 17.01 -16.10 44.48
N SER A 100 17.99 -15.58 45.21
CA SER A 100 19.25 -15.03 44.75
C SER A 100 20.03 -16.01 43.87
N GLY A 101 20.74 -15.50 42.85
CA GLY A 101 21.67 -16.32 42.07
C GLY A 101 22.37 -15.52 40.99
N SER A 102 23.58 -15.05 41.30
CA SER A 102 24.61 -14.66 40.34
C SER A 102 24.79 -15.74 39.27
N THR A 103 25.13 -15.39 38.02
CA THR A 103 26.41 -15.76 37.38
C THR A 103 26.57 -15.00 36.04
N GLN A 104 27.76 -14.45 35.90
CA GLN A 104 28.47 -13.91 34.74
C GLN A 104 28.46 -14.88 33.53
N THR A 105 28.70 -14.37 32.30
CA THR A 105 29.74 -14.86 31.36
C THR A 105 29.37 -14.74 29.86
N GLN A 106 30.10 -13.81 29.21
CA GLN A 106 30.73 -13.82 27.88
C GLN A 106 29.94 -13.84 26.56
N SER A 107 30.15 -12.75 25.83
CA SER A 107 30.55 -12.62 24.41
C SER A 107 30.52 -13.84 23.50
N THR A 108 30.01 -13.63 22.29
CA THR A 108 30.71 -14.12 21.09
C THR A 108 30.58 -13.10 19.96
N THR A 109 31.73 -12.55 19.60
CA THR A 109 32.03 -11.77 18.41
C THR A 109 31.86 -12.64 17.16
N SER A 110 31.31 -12.08 16.08
CA SER A 110 31.72 -12.47 14.72
C SER A 110 31.53 -11.28 13.78
N SER A 111 32.68 -10.82 13.30
CA SER A 111 32.93 -9.70 12.41
C SER A 111 32.86 -10.13 10.93
N ILE A 112 33.05 -9.14 10.03
CA ILE A 112 33.60 -9.26 8.66
C ILE A 112 32.55 -9.63 7.58
N SER A 113 32.37 -8.94 6.44
CA SER A 113 33.22 -7.96 5.75
C SER A 113 32.44 -7.07 4.76
N GLN A 114 33.04 -5.91 4.49
CA GLN A 114 32.77 -5.01 3.37
C GLN A 114 33.10 -5.64 2.01
N ALA A 115 32.45 -5.17 0.95
CA ALA A 115 33.05 -4.47 -0.21
C ALA A 115 32.37 -4.81 -1.55
N GLY A 116 32.26 -3.81 -2.43
CA GLY A 116 32.43 -4.02 -3.87
C GLY A 116 31.25 -3.69 -4.78
N THR A 117 31.36 -2.54 -5.45
CA THR A 117 30.55 -2.05 -6.58
C THR A 117 30.70 -2.90 -7.86
N ARG A 118 29.66 -2.91 -8.72
CA ARG A 118 29.67 -2.71 -10.21
C ARG A 118 28.46 -3.36 -10.93
N THR A 119 27.69 -2.55 -11.68
CA THR A 119 26.91 -2.90 -12.89
C THR A 119 27.86 -3.10 -14.10
N PRO A 120 27.48 -3.71 -15.27
CA PRO A 120 26.14 -3.72 -15.91
C PRO A 120 25.72 -5.00 -16.71
N THR A 121 24.49 -4.97 -17.26
CA THR A 121 23.99 -5.61 -18.51
C THR A 121 23.90 -7.14 -18.65
N GLN A 122 22.67 -7.67 -18.76
CA GLN A 122 22.23 -8.42 -19.96
C GLN A 122 20.70 -8.49 -20.07
N ALA A 123 20.20 -8.04 -21.22
CA ALA A 123 18.81 -8.18 -21.65
C ALA A 123 18.65 -9.54 -22.34
N THR A 124 17.62 -10.30 -21.97
CA THR A 124 17.16 -11.48 -22.72
C THR A 124 15.84 -11.14 -23.41
N THR A 125 15.93 -10.78 -24.68
CA THR A 125 14.79 -10.74 -25.60
C THR A 125 14.46 -12.16 -26.04
N SER A 126 13.28 -12.67 -25.68
CA SER A 126 12.72 -13.88 -26.28
C SER A 126 12.01 -13.50 -27.57
N THR A 127 12.63 -13.83 -28.70
CA THR A 127 12.03 -13.71 -30.03
C THR A 127 11.39 -15.05 -30.40
N THR A 128 10.06 -15.10 -30.39
CA THR A 128 9.30 -16.22 -30.95
C THR A 128 9.12 -15.96 -32.44
N SER A 129 9.87 -16.69 -33.28
CA SER A 129 9.66 -16.73 -34.72
C SER A 129 8.45 -17.62 -35.02
N ILE A 130 7.42 -17.07 -35.66
CA ILE A 130 6.30 -17.84 -36.24
C ILE A 130 6.65 -18.06 -37.70
N ASP A 131 6.91 -19.32 -38.05
CA ASP A 131 7.11 -19.79 -39.41
C ASP A 131 5.74 -19.98 -40.07
N ILE A 132 5.54 -19.39 -41.25
CA ILE A 132 4.31 -19.54 -42.05
C ILE A 132 4.70 -20.40 -43.25
N ALA A 133 4.14 -21.60 -43.30
CA ALA A 133 4.11 -22.46 -44.47
C ALA A 133 2.68 -22.57 -45.01
#